data_AF-A0A7K0Y7S4-F1
#
_entry.id   AF-A0A7K0Y7S4-F1
#
_cell.length_a   1.000
_cell.length_b   1.000
_cell.length_c   1.000
_cell.angle_alpha   90.00
_cell.angle_beta   90.00
_cell.angle_gamma   90.00
#
_symmetry.space_group_name_H-M   'P 1'
#
loop_
_entity.id
_entity.type
_entity.pdbx_description
1 polymer ?
#
loop_
_entity_poly.entity_id
_entity_poly.type
_entity_poly.pdbx_seq_one_letter_code
_entity_poly.pdbx_strand_id
1 'polypeptide(L)'
;MEPIKVVFLGLYFEAWDALDEIYQKMTKDPRFEPIVVSMPRKLTGQLAYAQEEKAHAFFEGKEIPHIRLNSGGSGSQNQDGLAILKDLAPDYVFVNYPWQRNYQPALRFDQLVEFTRLVYVPYFSLVMVDEPDDEPGGGQGDAPVATHLFTQRLHQLASLVFTQERDVVDAYALTERGNSYVHFTGSPKIDNLAHEAKAGRSSWPLEEGKFKIVWAPHHSYSPHWYNFGVFSKIYVQMLEFAKANSDIQIVLRPHPFLWSTLTDRKVLTQEELSSWRKSWDELPNTSVDEDGSYAGLFLATDILVTDGISFLGEYPLVTGKPAIFFENADHWKFSATGEIAAASSIRVKTFGELTEMIQKAKNNSLPSREIEIQKLVEASSPQPGESASRIIEIVYEDFASGPSPLVSKDSIKSTPWELAAGREPFED
;
A
#
# COMPACT_ATOMS: atom_id res chain seq x y z
N MET A 1 -10.78 -20.58 28.34
CA MET A 1 -10.88 -19.15 27.96
C MET A 1 -11.67 -19.13 26.68
N GLU A 2 -12.65 -18.24 26.55
CA GLU A 2 -13.31 -18.04 25.25
C GLU A 2 -12.25 -17.55 24.24
N PRO A 3 -12.31 -17.97 22.97
CA PRO A 3 -11.39 -17.47 21.95
C PRO A 3 -11.46 -15.95 21.84
N ILE A 4 -10.33 -15.31 21.57
CA ILE A 4 -10.22 -13.88 21.34
C ILE A 4 -10.91 -13.56 20.02
N LYS A 5 -11.96 -12.76 20.06
CA LYS A 5 -12.72 -12.42 18.86
C LYS A 5 -12.06 -11.25 18.14
N VAL A 6 -11.63 -11.51 16.91
CA VAL A 6 -10.86 -10.55 16.11
C VAL A 6 -11.61 -10.26 14.82
N VAL A 7 -11.92 -8.99 14.55
CA VAL A 7 -12.53 -8.58 13.29
C VAL A 7 -11.50 -7.88 12.41
N PHE A 8 -11.36 -8.30 11.15
CA PHE A 8 -10.52 -7.65 10.15
C PHE A 8 -11.38 -6.77 9.23
N LEU A 9 -11.11 -5.45 9.19
CA LEU A 9 -11.80 -4.54 8.29
C LEU A 9 -11.22 -4.63 6.87
N GLY A 10 -11.93 -5.31 5.97
CA GLY A 10 -11.53 -5.52 4.57
C GLY A 10 -11.74 -4.33 3.63
N LEU A 11 -11.57 -3.08 4.11
CA LEU A 11 -11.80 -1.88 3.29
C LEU A 11 -10.81 -1.76 2.14
N TYR A 12 -9.52 -1.94 2.41
CA TYR A 12 -8.44 -1.88 1.42
C TYR A 12 -7.91 -3.28 1.12
N PHE A 13 -8.78 -4.08 0.49
CA PHE A 13 -8.53 -5.49 0.15
C PHE A 13 -7.40 -5.67 -0.88
N GLU A 14 -7.05 -4.63 -1.65
CA GLU A 14 -5.88 -4.65 -2.54
C GLU A 14 -4.55 -4.82 -1.78
N ALA A 15 -4.52 -4.46 -0.50
CA ALA A 15 -3.40 -4.69 0.41
C ALA A 15 -3.76 -5.70 1.51
N TRP A 16 -4.61 -6.67 1.19
CA TRP A 16 -4.93 -7.78 2.09
C TRP A 16 -3.70 -8.62 2.44
N ASP A 17 -2.66 -8.61 1.60
CA ASP A 17 -1.37 -9.24 1.86
C ASP A 17 -0.69 -8.77 3.16
N ALA A 18 -0.99 -7.56 3.64
CA ALA A 18 -0.54 -7.08 4.95
C ALA A 18 -1.24 -7.76 6.15
N LEU A 19 -2.40 -8.39 5.93
CA LEU A 19 -3.23 -9.03 6.97
C LEU A 19 -3.43 -10.54 6.75
N ASP A 20 -3.23 -11.05 5.53
CA ASP A 20 -3.61 -12.42 5.16
C ASP A 20 -2.91 -13.45 6.03
N GLU A 21 -1.59 -13.38 6.19
CA GLU A 21 -0.87 -14.36 7.00
C GLU A 21 -1.31 -14.35 8.47
N ILE A 22 -1.65 -13.16 9.02
CA ILE A 22 -2.18 -13.02 10.38
C ILE A 22 -3.53 -13.76 10.47
N TYR A 23 -4.45 -13.47 9.55
CA TYR A 23 -5.75 -14.12 9.48
C TYR A 23 -5.61 -15.65 9.32
N GLN A 24 -4.79 -16.12 8.38
CA GLN A 24 -4.58 -17.55 8.09
C GLN A 24 -3.94 -18.33 9.25
N LYS A 25 -3.14 -17.67 10.08
CA LYS A 25 -2.60 -18.27 11.31
C LYS A 25 -3.65 -18.26 12.42
N MET A 26 -4.39 -17.17 12.61
CA MET A 26 -5.45 -17.09 13.61
C MET A 26 -6.58 -18.11 13.36
N THR A 27 -6.94 -18.40 12.11
CA THR A 27 -7.97 -19.43 11.79
C THR A 27 -7.55 -20.85 12.20
N LYS A 28 -6.26 -21.08 12.38
CA LYS A 28 -5.67 -22.37 12.80
C LYS A 28 -5.31 -22.38 14.28
N ASP A 29 -5.48 -21.26 14.97
CA ASP A 29 -5.10 -21.09 16.36
C ASP A 29 -6.36 -21.08 17.24
N PRO A 30 -6.55 -22.06 18.13
CA PRO A 30 -7.75 -22.15 18.97
C PRO A 30 -7.89 -20.99 19.97
N ARG A 31 -6.85 -20.15 20.13
CA ARG A 31 -6.91 -18.94 20.95
C ARG A 31 -7.73 -17.82 20.30
N PHE A 32 -8.02 -17.90 19.00
CA PHE A 32 -8.65 -16.82 18.25
C PHE A 32 -9.91 -17.26 17.51
N GLU A 33 -10.83 -16.31 17.33
CA GLU A 33 -11.99 -16.40 16.44
C GLU A 33 -11.91 -15.22 15.45
N PRO A 34 -11.19 -15.38 14.32
CA PRO A 34 -11.06 -14.31 13.34
C PRO A 34 -12.29 -14.22 12.42
N ILE A 35 -12.75 -13.00 12.16
CA ILE A 35 -13.90 -12.69 11.32
C ILE A 35 -13.49 -11.60 10.33
N VAL A 36 -13.77 -11.78 9.04
CA VAL A 36 -13.54 -10.75 8.02
C VAL A 36 -14.84 -10.00 7.73
N VAL A 37 -14.76 -8.69 7.54
CA VAL A 37 -15.89 -7.88 7.07
C VAL A 37 -15.54 -7.14 5.78
N SER A 38 -16.47 -7.07 4.84
CA SER A 38 -16.41 -6.18 3.67
C SER A 38 -17.31 -4.98 3.89
N MET A 39 -16.96 -3.83 3.31
CA MET A 39 -17.73 -2.59 3.46
C MET A 39 -17.55 -1.66 2.26
N PRO A 40 -18.49 -0.72 2.03
CA PRO A 40 -18.30 0.36 1.08
C PRO A 40 -17.14 1.28 1.47
N ARG A 41 -16.49 1.86 0.47
CA ARG A 41 -15.38 2.80 0.63
C ARG A 41 -15.50 3.99 -0.31
N LYS A 42 -14.90 5.12 0.06
CA LYS A 42 -14.81 6.33 -0.80
C LYS A 42 -13.33 6.66 -1.01
N LEU A 43 -12.72 6.19 -2.09
CA LEU A 43 -11.32 6.49 -2.44
C LEU A 43 -11.17 7.89 -3.07
N THR A 44 -9.94 8.41 -3.16
CA THR A 44 -9.67 9.69 -3.84
C THR A 44 -10.27 9.71 -5.24
N GLY A 45 -11.01 10.77 -5.58
CA GLY A 45 -11.71 10.92 -6.86
C GLY A 45 -13.15 10.35 -6.87
N GLN A 46 -13.56 9.60 -5.84
CA GLN A 46 -14.91 9.04 -5.77
C GLN A 46 -15.91 9.99 -5.10
N LEU A 47 -17.10 10.09 -5.69
CA LEU A 47 -18.18 10.97 -5.19
C LEU A 47 -19.01 10.35 -4.06
N ALA A 48 -19.02 9.02 -3.93
CA ALA A 48 -19.83 8.30 -2.95
C ALA A 48 -19.11 7.05 -2.43
N TYR A 49 -19.58 6.51 -1.30
CA TYR A 49 -19.09 5.24 -0.78
C TYR A 49 -19.62 4.10 -1.67
N ALA A 50 -18.75 3.25 -2.19
CA ALA A 50 -19.13 2.16 -3.10
C ALA A 50 -18.11 1.02 -3.04
N GLN A 51 -18.14 0.11 -4.03
CA GLN A 51 -17.10 -0.89 -4.26
C GLN A 51 -16.97 -1.99 -3.20
N GLU A 52 -17.97 -2.15 -2.33
CA GLU A 52 -18.01 -3.28 -1.41
C GLU A 52 -18.09 -4.61 -2.19
N GLU A 53 -18.79 -4.63 -3.33
CA GLU A 53 -18.89 -5.78 -4.21
C GLU A 53 -17.52 -6.26 -4.73
N LYS A 54 -16.54 -5.35 -4.87
CA LYS A 54 -15.17 -5.72 -5.24
C LYS A 54 -14.45 -6.42 -4.09
N ALA A 55 -14.60 -5.90 -2.87
CA ALA A 55 -14.07 -6.54 -1.67
C ALA A 55 -14.71 -7.93 -1.46
N HIS A 56 -16.04 -8.02 -1.61
CA HIS A 56 -16.77 -9.28 -1.56
C HIS A 56 -16.25 -10.30 -2.59
N ALA A 57 -16.13 -9.90 -3.87
CA ALA A 57 -15.62 -10.77 -4.93
C ALA A 57 -14.17 -11.22 -4.66
N PHE A 58 -13.33 -10.32 -4.13
CA PHE A 58 -11.97 -10.66 -3.72
C PHE A 58 -11.95 -11.74 -2.64
N PHE A 59 -12.72 -11.57 -1.57
CA PHE A 59 -12.76 -12.54 -0.46
C PHE A 59 -13.41 -13.87 -0.88
N GLU A 60 -14.45 -13.86 -1.71
CA GLU A 60 -14.99 -15.10 -2.28
C GLU A 60 -13.97 -15.83 -3.14
N GLY A 61 -13.25 -15.11 -4.00
CA GLY A 61 -12.18 -15.68 -4.84
C GLY A 61 -11.00 -16.24 -4.05
N LYS A 62 -10.84 -15.82 -2.80
CA LYS A 62 -9.84 -16.33 -1.84
C LYS A 62 -10.41 -17.38 -0.88
N GLU A 63 -11.69 -17.73 -1.02
CA GLU A 63 -12.42 -18.64 -0.12
C GLU A 63 -12.36 -18.17 1.35
N ILE A 64 -12.39 -16.86 1.57
CA ILE A 64 -12.39 -16.23 2.90
C ILE A 64 -13.84 -15.92 3.30
N PRO A 65 -14.40 -16.61 4.32
CA PRO A 65 -15.71 -16.28 4.87
C PRO A 65 -15.73 -14.86 5.41
N HIS A 66 -16.73 -14.07 5.05
CA HIS A 66 -16.83 -12.68 5.48
C HIS A 66 -18.28 -12.21 5.60
N ILE A 67 -18.49 -11.20 6.46
CA ILE A 67 -19.78 -10.54 6.66
C ILE A 67 -19.79 -9.24 5.85
N ARG A 68 -20.84 -9.04 5.05
CA ARG A 68 -20.98 -7.86 4.20
C ARG A 68 -21.70 -6.73 4.95
N LEU A 69 -20.98 -5.67 5.30
CA LEU A 69 -21.52 -4.48 5.97
C LEU A 69 -21.97 -3.45 4.93
N ASN A 70 -22.82 -3.84 3.98
CA ASN A 70 -23.29 -2.97 2.88
C ASN A 70 -24.75 -2.49 3.07
N SER A 71 -25.21 -2.44 4.32
CA SER A 71 -26.58 -2.08 4.63
C SER A 71 -26.81 -0.57 4.46
N GLY A 72 -27.79 -0.20 3.63
CA GLY A 72 -28.19 1.19 3.38
C GLY A 72 -27.62 1.85 2.11
N GLY A 73 -26.78 1.16 1.34
CA GLY A 73 -26.28 1.65 0.04
C GLY A 73 -25.26 2.79 0.11
N SER A 74 -24.93 3.37 -1.05
CA SER A 74 -23.73 4.20 -1.29
C SER A 74 -23.66 5.57 -0.61
N GLY A 75 -24.74 6.00 0.04
CA GLY A 75 -24.81 7.25 0.82
C GLY A 75 -25.15 7.04 2.31
N SER A 76 -25.22 5.78 2.76
CA SER A 76 -25.55 5.46 4.14
C SER A 76 -24.43 5.84 5.11
N GLN A 77 -24.82 6.23 6.32
CA GLN A 77 -23.90 6.35 7.46
C GLN A 77 -23.39 4.97 7.93
N ASN A 78 -24.07 3.89 7.53
CA ASN A 78 -23.84 2.48 7.86
C ASN A 78 -24.07 2.11 9.33
N GLN A 79 -25.19 2.61 9.89
CA GLN A 79 -25.61 2.31 11.26
C GLN A 79 -25.88 0.81 11.50
N ASP A 80 -26.43 0.13 10.50
CA ASP A 80 -26.66 -1.32 10.56
C ASP A 80 -25.33 -2.09 10.63
N GLY A 81 -24.32 -1.68 9.85
CA GLY A 81 -22.98 -2.26 9.93
C GLY A 81 -22.34 -2.05 11.30
N LEU A 82 -22.51 -0.86 11.89
CA LEU A 82 -22.06 -0.59 13.27
C LEU A 82 -22.82 -1.46 14.28
N ALA A 83 -24.13 -1.65 14.12
CA ALA A 83 -24.92 -2.52 15.00
C ALA A 83 -24.44 -3.98 14.91
N ILE A 84 -24.17 -4.48 13.70
CA ILE A 84 -23.58 -5.81 13.50
C ILE A 84 -22.23 -5.93 14.21
N LEU A 85 -21.34 -4.94 14.08
CA LEU A 85 -20.05 -4.96 14.78
C LEU A 85 -20.20 -4.94 16.31
N LYS A 86 -21.17 -4.19 16.84
CA LYS A 86 -21.48 -4.18 18.28
C LYS A 86 -22.04 -5.51 18.76
N ASP A 87 -22.90 -6.16 17.96
CA ASP A 87 -23.45 -7.48 18.26
C ASP A 87 -22.40 -8.58 18.20
N LEU A 88 -21.42 -8.48 17.30
CA LEU A 88 -20.25 -9.36 17.28
C LEU A 88 -19.43 -9.21 18.56
N ALA A 89 -19.37 -8.01 19.15
CA ALA A 89 -18.58 -7.70 20.34
C ALA A 89 -17.11 -8.16 20.22
N PRO A 90 -16.35 -7.70 19.21
CA PRO A 90 -14.96 -8.09 19.03
C PRO A 90 -14.06 -7.54 20.14
N ASP A 91 -13.09 -8.33 20.58
CA ASP A 91 -12.05 -7.88 21.49
C ASP A 91 -11.09 -6.91 20.80
N TYR A 92 -10.80 -7.18 19.52
CA TYR A 92 -9.93 -6.39 18.66
C TYR A 92 -10.49 -6.22 17.24
N VAL A 93 -10.23 -5.07 16.65
CA VAL A 93 -10.49 -4.77 15.24
C VAL A 93 -9.16 -4.43 14.55
N PHE A 94 -8.77 -5.25 13.58
CA PHE A 94 -7.61 -5.04 12.73
C PHE A 94 -7.93 -4.13 11.55
N VAL A 95 -7.05 -3.17 11.33
CA VAL A 95 -7.16 -2.15 10.28
C VAL A 95 -5.79 -2.03 9.58
N ASN A 96 -5.77 -2.04 8.25
CA ASN A 96 -4.55 -1.77 7.48
C ASN A 96 -4.52 -0.40 6.81
N TYR A 97 -5.68 0.23 6.62
CA TYR A 97 -5.82 1.49 5.90
C TYR A 97 -6.23 2.61 6.87
N PRO A 98 -5.31 3.55 7.22
CA PRO A 98 -5.51 4.51 8.31
C PRO A 98 -6.39 5.73 7.94
N TRP A 99 -6.80 5.84 6.69
CA TRP A 99 -7.48 7.01 6.16
C TRP A 99 -8.98 7.00 6.48
N GLN A 100 -9.37 7.59 7.62
CA GLN A 100 -10.75 7.50 8.13
C GLN A 100 -11.82 8.05 7.18
N ARG A 101 -11.49 9.01 6.30
CA ARG A 101 -12.44 9.57 5.31
C ARG A 101 -12.95 8.52 4.33
N ASN A 102 -12.21 7.43 4.15
CA ASN A 102 -12.57 6.35 3.23
C ASN A 102 -13.62 5.41 3.84
N TYR A 103 -13.82 5.46 5.17
CA TYR A 103 -14.83 4.69 5.90
C TYR A 103 -16.11 5.51 6.04
N GLN A 104 -17.26 4.84 5.88
CA GLN A 104 -18.55 5.44 6.22
C GLN A 104 -18.56 5.87 7.69
N PRO A 105 -19.20 7.00 8.06
CA PRO A 105 -18.95 7.58 9.38
C PRO A 105 -19.30 6.71 10.59
N ALA A 106 -20.29 5.81 10.50
CA ALA A 106 -20.58 4.86 11.60
C ALA A 106 -19.49 3.79 11.79
N LEU A 107 -18.63 3.57 10.79
CA LEU A 107 -17.50 2.64 10.83
C LEU A 107 -16.15 3.33 11.04
N ARG A 108 -16.14 4.66 11.27
CA ARG A 108 -14.91 5.40 11.58
C ARG A 108 -14.38 5.08 12.98
N PHE A 109 -13.10 5.30 13.17
CA PHE A 109 -12.36 4.90 14.37
C PHE A 109 -12.91 5.49 15.68
N ASP A 110 -13.47 6.70 15.66
CA ASP A 110 -14.15 7.32 16.81
C ASP A 110 -15.40 6.57 17.28
N GLN A 111 -16.05 5.79 16.41
CA GLN A 111 -17.19 4.96 16.74
C GLN A 111 -16.74 3.58 17.24
N LEU A 112 -15.73 3.00 16.58
CA LEU A 112 -15.23 1.66 16.89
C LEU A 112 -14.55 1.62 18.27
N VAL A 113 -13.73 2.63 18.59
CA VAL A 113 -12.97 2.68 19.86
C VAL A 113 -13.85 2.70 21.12
N GLU A 114 -15.16 2.97 20.97
CA GLU A 114 -16.12 2.94 22.09
C GLU A 114 -16.39 1.53 22.64
N PHE A 115 -16.15 0.49 21.86
CA PHE A 115 -16.50 -0.89 22.24
C PHE A 115 -15.46 -1.94 21.88
N THR A 116 -14.40 -1.59 21.15
CA THR A 116 -13.34 -2.54 20.76
C THR A 116 -11.97 -1.88 20.65
N ARG A 117 -10.92 -2.70 20.70
CA ARG A 117 -9.52 -2.25 20.58
C ARG A 117 -9.10 -2.17 19.13
N LEU A 118 -8.59 -1.02 18.73
CA LEU A 118 -8.10 -0.84 17.36
C LEU A 118 -6.65 -1.36 17.26
N VAL A 119 -6.40 -2.20 16.26
CA VAL A 119 -5.10 -2.76 15.95
C VAL A 119 -4.69 -2.32 14.55
N TYR A 120 -3.58 -1.60 14.44
CA TYR A 120 -3.09 -1.10 13.15
C TYR A 120 -1.91 -1.92 12.62
N VAL A 121 -2.04 -2.43 11.39
CA VAL A 121 -0.97 -3.10 10.63
C VAL A 121 -0.83 -2.40 9.27
N PRO A 122 0.23 -1.64 9.00
CA PRO A 122 0.36 -0.83 7.79
C PRO A 122 0.16 -1.60 6.47
N TYR A 123 -0.62 -1.01 5.55
CA TYR A 123 -0.82 -1.56 4.21
C TYR A 123 0.40 -1.44 3.27
N PHE A 124 1.33 -0.53 3.60
CA PHE A 124 2.49 -0.22 2.77
C PHE A 124 3.72 -1.01 3.21
N SER A 125 4.64 -1.25 2.28
CA SER A 125 5.82 -2.09 2.51
C SER A 125 6.94 -1.36 3.25
N LEU A 126 7.27 -0.13 2.85
CA LEU A 126 8.45 0.62 3.31
C LEU A 126 8.10 2.10 3.54
N VAL A 127 8.76 2.76 4.49
CA VAL A 127 8.69 4.22 4.66
C VAL A 127 9.64 4.87 3.67
N MET A 128 9.14 5.22 2.49
CA MET A 128 9.99 5.60 1.35
C MET A 128 10.37 7.08 1.31
N VAL A 129 9.58 7.98 1.90
CA VAL A 129 9.72 9.43 1.65
C VAL A 129 9.55 10.24 2.92
N ASP A 130 10.22 11.38 2.93
CA ASP A 130 10.06 12.43 3.92
C ASP A 130 8.98 13.43 3.47
N GLU A 131 8.28 13.99 4.43
CA GLU A 131 7.22 14.97 4.21
C GLU A 131 7.79 16.41 4.22
N PRO A 132 7.69 17.17 3.13
CA PRO A 132 8.31 18.49 3.05
C PRO A 132 7.73 19.49 4.07
N ASP A 133 8.60 20.27 4.72
CA ASP A 133 8.20 21.28 5.72
C ASP A 133 7.40 22.45 5.15
N ASP A 134 7.54 22.69 3.85
CA ASP A 134 6.78 23.70 3.10
C ASP A 134 5.40 23.20 2.66
N GLU A 135 5.00 21.97 3.03
CA GLU A 135 3.65 21.49 2.80
C GLU A 135 2.61 22.25 3.62
N PRO A 136 1.46 22.62 3.01
CA PRO A 136 0.33 23.15 3.74
C PRO A 136 -0.13 22.13 4.81
N GLY A 137 -0.02 22.48 6.09
CA GLY A 137 -0.41 21.62 7.22
C GLY A 137 0.72 21.15 8.12
N GLY A 138 1.93 21.68 7.92
CA GLY A 138 3.08 21.45 8.78
C GLY A 138 3.74 20.12 8.43
N GLY A 139 4.90 20.18 7.77
CA GLY A 139 5.62 19.00 7.33
C GLY A 139 6.26 18.19 8.46
N GLN A 140 7.28 17.42 8.11
CA GLN A 140 7.92 16.48 9.01
C GLN A 140 8.54 17.13 10.26
N GLY A 141 9.02 18.37 10.15
CA GLY A 141 9.73 19.06 11.22
C GLY A 141 10.90 18.22 11.74
N ASP A 142 11.01 18.10 13.07
CA ASP A 142 12.03 17.28 13.71
C ASP A 142 11.65 15.79 13.83
N ALA A 143 10.50 15.36 13.28
CA ALA A 143 10.09 13.97 13.34
C ALA A 143 10.99 13.09 12.45
N PRO A 144 11.32 11.86 12.87
CA PRO A 144 12.21 10.99 12.10
C PRO A 144 11.54 10.39 10.85
N VAL A 145 10.21 10.49 10.74
CA VAL A 145 9.42 10.04 9.57
C VAL A 145 8.27 11.01 9.30
N ALA A 146 7.72 10.95 8.09
CA ALA A 146 6.54 11.72 7.68
C ALA A 146 5.38 11.61 8.71
N THR A 147 4.74 12.74 9.03
CA THR A 147 3.81 12.82 10.16
C THR A 147 2.53 12.01 9.96
N HIS A 148 2.08 11.87 8.71
CA HIS A 148 0.93 11.01 8.38
C HIS A 148 1.14 9.53 8.77
N LEU A 149 2.37 9.08 9.04
CA LEU A 149 2.65 7.70 9.46
C LEU A 149 2.38 7.45 10.95
N PHE A 150 2.18 8.50 11.76
CA PHE A 150 2.00 8.34 13.21
C PHE A 150 1.00 9.33 13.85
N THR A 151 0.48 10.32 13.12
CA THR A 151 -0.44 11.34 13.68
C THR A 151 -1.87 11.32 13.12
N GLN A 152 -2.26 10.31 12.34
CA GLN A 152 -3.64 10.15 11.89
C GLN A 152 -4.60 9.74 13.02
N ARG A 153 -5.91 9.88 12.82
CA ARG A 153 -6.88 9.55 13.87
C ARG A 153 -6.84 8.08 14.30
N LEU A 154 -6.55 7.16 13.38
CA LEU A 154 -6.32 5.76 13.74
C LEU A 154 -5.15 5.62 14.72
N HIS A 155 -4.03 6.29 14.45
CA HIS A 155 -2.81 6.22 15.25
C HIS A 155 -3.03 6.74 16.67
N GLN A 156 -3.82 7.79 16.81
CA GLN A 156 -4.22 8.34 18.11
C GLN A 156 -5.08 7.35 18.93
N LEU A 157 -5.97 6.60 18.26
CA LEU A 157 -6.95 5.74 18.91
C LEU A 157 -6.54 4.25 19.01
N ALA A 158 -5.48 3.84 18.32
CA ALA A 158 -5.03 2.46 18.29
C ALA A 158 -4.61 1.94 19.67
N SER A 159 -5.15 0.81 20.09
CA SER A 159 -4.68 0.10 21.29
C SER A 159 -3.35 -0.60 21.02
N LEU A 160 -3.10 -1.03 19.78
CA LEU A 160 -1.84 -1.62 19.34
C LEU A 160 -1.50 -1.13 17.93
N VAL A 161 -0.24 -0.75 17.71
CA VAL A 161 0.30 -0.40 16.38
C VAL A 161 1.48 -1.29 16.09
N PHE A 162 1.52 -1.84 14.88
CA PHE A 162 2.65 -2.63 14.39
C PHE A 162 3.37 -1.87 13.29
N THR A 163 4.69 -1.90 13.30
CA THR A 163 5.49 -1.20 12.29
C THR A 163 6.75 -1.97 11.91
N GLN A 164 7.19 -1.71 10.68
CA GLN A 164 8.36 -2.29 10.05
C GLN A 164 9.64 -1.47 10.25
N GLU A 165 9.56 -0.26 10.82
CA GLU A 165 10.72 0.63 11.01
C GLU A 165 10.79 1.18 12.44
N ARG A 166 12.01 1.23 13.00
CA ARG A 166 12.24 1.74 14.37
C ARG A 166 11.98 3.24 14.47
N ASP A 167 12.30 3.98 13.43
CA ASP A 167 12.09 5.43 13.37
C ASP A 167 10.60 5.78 13.50
N VAL A 168 9.69 4.92 13.03
CA VAL A 168 8.25 5.07 13.27
C VAL A 168 7.94 4.89 14.76
N VAL A 169 8.51 3.89 15.45
CA VAL A 169 8.34 3.70 16.91
C VAL A 169 8.81 4.93 17.68
N ASP A 170 9.94 5.51 17.28
CA ASP A 170 10.49 6.71 17.90
C ASP A 170 9.63 7.94 17.61
N ALA A 171 9.04 8.05 16.42
CA ALA A 171 8.12 9.14 16.08
C ALA A 171 6.86 9.13 16.97
N TYR A 172 6.30 7.96 17.29
CA TYR A 172 5.17 7.85 18.21
C TYR A 172 5.49 8.38 19.62
N ALA A 173 6.76 8.35 20.05
CA ALA A 173 7.17 8.91 21.34
C ALA A 173 6.96 10.43 21.43
N LEU A 174 6.85 11.11 20.28
CA LEU A 174 6.57 12.54 20.17
C LEU A 174 5.07 12.86 20.33
N THR A 175 4.19 11.85 20.33
CA THR A 175 2.74 12.02 20.47
C THR A 175 2.33 12.10 21.94
N GLU A 176 1.12 12.62 22.19
CA GLU A 176 0.56 12.71 23.56
C GLU A 176 0.36 11.37 24.26
N ARG A 177 0.35 10.26 23.49
CA ARG A 177 0.23 8.90 24.02
C ARG A 177 1.56 8.19 24.21
N GLY A 178 2.66 8.76 23.73
CA GLY A 178 3.95 8.07 23.65
C GLY A 178 3.89 6.84 22.73
N ASN A 179 4.80 5.89 22.93
CA ASN A 179 4.97 4.73 22.05
C ASN A 179 4.84 3.36 22.72
N SER A 180 4.32 3.28 23.95
CA SER A 180 4.26 2.00 24.70
C SER A 180 3.37 0.94 24.05
N TYR A 181 2.50 1.35 23.11
CA TYR A 181 1.57 0.51 22.37
C TYR A 181 2.02 0.22 20.93
N VAL A 182 3.27 0.60 20.60
CA VAL A 182 3.82 0.54 19.25
C VAL A 182 4.92 -0.51 19.22
N HIS A 183 4.77 -1.48 18.32
CA HIS A 183 5.58 -2.67 18.28
C HIS A 183 6.33 -2.78 16.95
N PHE A 184 7.65 -2.86 17.03
CA PHE A 184 8.51 -3.16 15.89
C PHE A 184 8.44 -4.67 15.58
N THR A 185 7.74 -5.01 14.51
CA THR A 185 7.48 -6.41 14.12
C THR A 185 8.01 -6.80 12.76
N GLY A 186 8.38 -5.83 11.91
CA GLY A 186 8.56 -6.09 10.48
C GLY A 186 7.24 -5.94 9.72
N SER A 187 7.26 -6.29 8.43
CA SER A 187 6.12 -6.14 7.52
C SER A 187 5.61 -7.51 7.05
N PRO A 188 4.37 -7.92 7.44
CA PRO A 188 3.74 -9.12 6.90
C PRO A 188 3.62 -9.09 5.37
N LYS A 189 3.48 -7.89 4.78
CA LYS A 189 3.45 -7.71 3.33
C LYS A 189 4.78 -8.08 2.66
N ILE A 190 5.92 -7.66 3.25
CA ILE A 190 7.25 -8.06 2.77
C ILE A 190 7.46 -9.57 2.95
N ASP A 191 7.05 -10.14 4.09
CA ASP A 191 7.14 -11.58 4.32
C ASP A 191 6.31 -12.37 3.30
N ASN A 192 5.11 -11.90 2.97
CA ASN A 192 4.28 -12.50 1.91
C ASN A 192 4.95 -12.40 0.54
N LEU A 193 5.50 -11.24 0.16
CA LEU A 193 6.22 -11.07 -1.10
C LEU A 193 7.44 -12.00 -1.21
N ALA A 194 8.20 -12.14 -0.13
CA ALA A 194 9.33 -13.07 -0.08
C ALA A 194 8.89 -14.54 -0.23
N HIS A 195 7.74 -14.91 0.36
CA HIS A 195 7.17 -16.24 0.18
C HIS A 195 6.71 -16.47 -1.26
N GLU A 196 6.00 -15.52 -1.87
CA GLU A 196 5.57 -15.61 -3.28
C GLU A 196 6.77 -15.70 -4.23
N ALA A 197 7.82 -14.90 -3.98
CA ALA A 197 9.09 -14.96 -4.71
C ALA A 197 9.71 -16.37 -4.63
N LYS A 198 9.80 -16.94 -3.41
CA LYS A 198 10.35 -18.28 -3.18
C LYS A 198 9.51 -19.39 -3.80
N ALA A 199 8.19 -19.22 -3.89
CA ALA A 199 7.30 -20.16 -4.56
C ALA A 199 7.55 -20.23 -6.07
N GLY A 200 8.19 -19.21 -6.66
CA GLY A 200 8.69 -19.23 -8.04
C GLY A 200 7.60 -19.25 -9.11
N ARG A 201 6.34 -18.92 -8.76
CA ARG A 201 5.22 -18.95 -9.70
C ARG A 201 5.22 -17.68 -10.56
N SER A 202 5.80 -17.76 -11.75
CA SER A 202 5.78 -16.68 -12.73
C SER A 202 4.52 -16.73 -13.61
N SER A 203 4.00 -15.56 -13.99
CA SER A 203 2.89 -15.43 -14.94
C SER A 203 3.16 -14.28 -15.90
N TRP A 204 2.88 -14.48 -17.18
CA TRP A 204 3.03 -13.45 -18.22
C TRP A 204 1.81 -13.49 -19.16
N PRO A 205 1.14 -12.35 -19.43
CA PRO A 205 -0.11 -12.33 -20.17
C PRO A 205 0.05 -12.40 -21.70
N LEU A 206 1.29 -12.42 -22.20
CA LEU A 206 1.61 -12.43 -23.64
C LEU A 206 2.38 -13.70 -24.01
N GLU A 207 2.50 -13.97 -25.32
CA GLU A 207 3.20 -15.16 -25.83
C GLU A 207 4.67 -15.21 -25.38
N GLU A 208 5.20 -16.41 -25.14
CA GLU A 208 6.59 -16.58 -24.69
C GLU A 208 7.65 -16.26 -25.77
N GLY A 209 8.89 -15.97 -25.34
CA GLY A 209 10.08 -15.90 -26.21
C GLY A 209 10.54 -14.51 -26.66
N LYS A 210 9.96 -13.43 -26.13
CA LYS A 210 10.40 -12.04 -26.33
C LYS A 210 10.98 -11.45 -25.05
N PHE A 211 11.74 -10.36 -25.16
CA PHE A 211 12.23 -9.62 -23.99
C PHE A 211 11.07 -8.92 -23.28
N LYS A 212 10.93 -9.08 -21.96
CA LYS A 212 9.75 -8.72 -21.18
C LYS A 212 10.00 -7.51 -20.30
N ILE A 213 9.21 -6.46 -20.47
CA ILE A 213 9.23 -5.24 -19.66
C ILE A 213 7.93 -5.11 -18.91
N VAL A 214 8.00 -4.92 -17.59
CA VAL A 214 6.89 -4.32 -16.85
C VAL A 214 7.11 -2.82 -16.82
N TRP A 215 6.12 -2.04 -17.24
CA TRP A 215 6.11 -0.58 -17.04
C TRP A 215 5.04 -0.23 -16.00
N ALA A 216 5.46 0.31 -14.87
CA ALA A 216 4.58 0.56 -13.74
C ALA A 216 4.55 2.05 -13.33
N PRO A 217 3.68 2.85 -13.97
CA PRO A 217 3.51 4.26 -13.68
C PRO A 217 2.73 4.55 -12.39
N HIS A 218 3.15 5.60 -11.69
CA HIS A 218 2.62 6.10 -10.43
C HIS A 218 1.62 7.24 -10.64
N HIS A 219 0.75 7.45 -9.66
CA HIS A 219 -0.41 8.32 -9.80
C HIS A 219 -0.22 9.74 -9.25
N SER A 220 0.89 10.04 -8.58
CA SER A 220 1.06 11.31 -7.86
C SER A 220 1.61 12.43 -8.75
N TYR A 221 0.77 13.40 -9.13
CA TYR A 221 1.11 14.55 -10.01
C TYR A 221 1.03 15.92 -9.32
N SER A 222 1.26 15.98 -8.01
CA SER A 222 1.19 17.25 -7.26
C SER A 222 2.36 17.34 -6.31
N PRO A 223 3.02 18.51 -6.17
CA PRO A 223 4.01 18.72 -5.13
C PRO A 223 3.43 18.43 -3.74
N HIS A 224 2.12 18.61 -3.55
CA HIS A 224 1.45 18.38 -2.27
C HIS A 224 1.25 16.91 -1.86
N TRP A 225 1.65 15.97 -2.72
CA TRP A 225 1.54 14.54 -2.42
C TRP A 225 2.52 13.74 -3.27
N TYR A 226 3.68 13.37 -2.70
CA TYR A 226 4.76 12.53 -3.24
C TYR A 226 5.40 13.00 -4.57
N ASN A 227 4.61 13.42 -5.57
CA ASN A 227 5.02 13.96 -6.85
C ASN A 227 5.94 13.07 -7.71
N PHE A 228 5.79 11.75 -7.64
CA PHE A 228 6.58 10.78 -8.40
C PHE A 228 6.14 10.57 -9.87
N GLY A 229 4.88 10.80 -10.21
CA GLY A 229 4.30 10.37 -11.48
C GLY A 229 4.91 11.07 -12.70
N VAL A 230 5.33 10.30 -13.70
CA VAL A 230 5.87 10.80 -14.98
C VAL A 230 5.12 10.28 -16.20
N PHE A 231 4.03 9.52 -16.04
CA PHE A 231 3.25 8.97 -17.17
C PHE A 231 2.94 10.03 -18.22
N SER A 232 2.37 11.17 -17.82
CA SER A 232 2.02 12.26 -18.74
C SER A 232 3.22 12.88 -19.48
N LYS A 233 4.44 12.71 -18.96
CA LYS A 233 5.68 13.16 -19.60
C LYS A 233 6.15 12.19 -20.69
N ILE A 234 5.91 10.88 -20.53
CA ILE A 234 6.53 9.84 -21.38
C ILE A 234 5.56 8.89 -22.09
N TYR A 235 4.26 8.94 -21.83
CA TYR A 235 3.27 7.97 -22.34
C TYR A 235 3.24 7.86 -23.88
N VAL A 236 3.37 8.98 -24.60
CA VAL A 236 3.49 8.98 -26.06
C VAL A 236 4.78 8.30 -26.51
N GLN A 237 5.90 8.60 -25.84
CA GLN A 237 7.20 8.01 -26.17
C GLN A 237 7.23 6.50 -25.90
N MET A 238 6.61 6.05 -24.80
CA MET A 238 6.44 4.63 -24.49
C MET A 238 5.61 3.90 -25.54
N LEU A 239 4.51 4.52 -26.02
CA LEU A 239 3.69 3.96 -27.09
C LEU A 239 4.48 3.83 -28.41
N GLU A 240 5.22 4.86 -28.80
CA GLU A 240 6.06 4.82 -30.00
C GLU A 240 7.23 3.82 -29.86
N PHE A 241 7.79 3.69 -28.67
CA PHE A 241 8.80 2.67 -28.36
C PHE A 241 8.22 1.25 -28.51
N ALA A 242 7.02 0.99 -27.99
CA ALA A 242 6.35 -0.29 -28.13
C ALA A 242 6.09 -0.66 -29.60
N LYS A 243 5.64 0.32 -30.42
CA LYS A 243 5.44 0.16 -31.87
C LYS A 243 6.73 -0.18 -32.60
N ALA A 244 7.83 0.50 -32.26
CA ALA A 244 9.11 0.35 -32.94
C ALA A 244 9.88 -0.92 -32.57
N ASN A 245 9.54 -1.57 -31.44
CA ASN A 245 10.26 -2.72 -30.89
C ASN A 245 9.31 -3.91 -30.70
N SER A 246 8.82 -4.48 -31.81
CA SER A 246 7.86 -5.61 -31.79
C SER A 246 8.42 -6.92 -31.21
N ASP A 247 9.74 -6.99 -31.02
CA ASP A 247 10.48 -8.06 -30.35
C ASP A 247 10.59 -7.87 -28.83
N ILE A 248 10.07 -6.76 -28.29
CA ILE A 248 9.92 -6.48 -26.86
C ILE A 248 8.44 -6.55 -26.51
N GLN A 249 8.12 -7.19 -25.40
CA GLN A 249 6.78 -7.18 -24.81
C GLN A 249 6.72 -6.23 -23.63
N ILE A 250 5.64 -5.45 -23.53
CA ILE A 250 5.47 -4.47 -22.47
C ILE A 250 4.13 -4.67 -21.77
N VAL A 251 4.17 -5.06 -20.51
CA VAL A 251 2.99 -5.11 -19.64
C VAL A 251 2.94 -3.83 -18.83
N LEU A 252 1.88 -3.06 -19.04
CA LEU A 252 1.58 -1.87 -18.24
C LEU A 252 0.94 -2.32 -16.92
N ARG A 253 1.58 -2.03 -15.79
CA ARG A 253 1.08 -2.31 -14.43
C ARG A 253 0.83 -0.98 -13.70
N PRO A 254 -0.26 -0.26 -14.01
CA PRO A 254 -0.50 1.06 -13.47
C PRO A 254 -0.82 1.00 -11.98
N HIS A 255 -0.47 2.05 -11.23
CA HIS A 255 -1.01 2.20 -9.87
C HIS A 255 -2.56 2.22 -9.90
N PRO A 256 -3.27 1.61 -8.93
CA PRO A 256 -4.74 1.54 -8.93
C PRO A 256 -5.46 2.89 -9.08
N PHE A 257 -4.82 3.97 -8.65
CA PHE A 257 -5.36 5.34 -8.73
C PHE A 257 -4.88 6.13 -9.94
N LEU A 258 -4.06 5.56 -10.83
CA LEU A 258 -3.45 6.30 -11.94
C LEU A 258 -4.51 6.95 -12.82
N TRP A 259 -5.49 6.17 -13.25
CA TRP A 259 -6.45 6.60 -14.27
C TRP A 259 -7.37 7.71 -13.78
N SER A 260 -7.96 7.54 -12.59
CA SER A 260 -8.76 8.60 -11.96
C SER A 260 -7.92 9.84 -11.70
N THR A 261 -6.68 9.69 -11.20
CA THR A 261 -5.84 10.86 -10.88
C THR A 261 -5.47 11.66 -12.13
N LEU A 262 -5.20 11.00 -13.26
CA LEU A 262 -4.87 11.69 -14.52
C LEU A 262 -6.00 12.62 -14.99
N THR A 263 -7.26 12.18 -14.87
CA THR A 263 -8.42 12.95 -15.31
C THR A 263 -8.89 13.95 -14.25
N ASP A 264 -8.98 13.53 -12.99
CA ASP A 264 -9.52 14.35 -11.89
C ASP A 264 -8.63 15.56 -11.60
N ARG A 265 -7.31 15.37 -11.71
CA ARG A 265 -6.32 16.45 -11.55
C ARG A 265 -6.01 17.19 -12.86
N LYS A 266 -6.76 16.91 -13.93
CA LYS A 266 -6.61 17.55 -15.25
C LYS A 266 -5.18 17.45 -15.80
N VAL A 267 -4.49 16.35 -15.50
CA VAL A 267 -3.17 16.04 -16.06
C VAL A 267 -3.31 15.65 -17.52
N LEU A 268 -4.37 14.90 -17.84
CA LEU A 268 -4.80 14.58 -19.21
C LEU A 268 -6.32 14.76 -19.29
N THR A 269 -6.81 15.02 -20.50
CA THR A 269 -8.25 14.93 -20.80
C THR A 269 -8.71 13.48 -20.91
N GLN A 270 -10.00 13.24 -20.72
CA GLN A 270 -10.60 11.90 -20.89
C GLN A 270 -10.39 11.39 -22.32
N GLU A 271 -10.46 12.28 -23.31
CA GLU A 271 -10.29 11.98 -24.73
C GLU A 271 -8.85 11.55 -25.05
N GLU A 272 -7.84 12.28 -24.53
CA GLU A 272 -6.43 11.92 -24.70
C GLU A 272 -6.12 10.56 -24.08
N LEU A 273 -6.59 10.33 -22.85
CA LEU A 273 -6.37 9.06 -22.15
C LEU A 273 -7.05 7.88 -22.87
N SER A 274 -8.30 8.06 -23.32
CA SER A 274 -9.06 7.02 -24.01
C SER A 274 -8.44 6.69 -25.37
N SER A 275 -7.98 7.71 -26.12
CA SER A 275 -7.29 7.54 -27.40
C SER A 275 -5.97 6.80 -27.25
N TRP A 276 -5.17 7.17 -26.23
CA TRP A 276 -3.91 6.50 -25.95
C TRP A 276 -4.11 5.05 -25.53
N ARG A 277 -5.05 4.76 -24.62
CA ARG A 277 -5.36 3.39 -24.17
C ARG A 277 -5.79 2.51 -25.33
N LYS A 278 -6.68 2.99 -26.18
CA LYS A 278 -7.07 2.27 -27.40
C LYS A 278 -5.85 1.93 -28.28
N SER A 279 -4.95 2.90 -28.46
CA SER A 279 -3.74 2.69 -29.26
C SER A 279 -2.76 1.71 -28.62
N TRP A 280 -2.70 1.66 -27.28
CA TRP A 280 -1.93 0.68 -26.52
C TRP A 280 -2.52 -0.72 -26.72
N ASP A 281 -3.81 -0.89 -26.44
CA ASP A 281 -4.51 -2.18 -26.49
C ASP A 281 -4.52 -2.82 -27.90
N GLU A 282 -4.37 -2.03 -28.97
CA GLU A 282 -4.26 -2.50 -30.35
C GLU A 282 -2.88 -3.12 -30.69
N LEU A 283 -1.84 -2.92 -29.85
CA LEU A 283 -0.50 -3.44 -30.12
C LEU A 283 -0.35 -4.90 -29.65
N PRO A 284 0.10 -5.83 -30.52
CA PRO A 284 0.18 -7.26 -30.20
C PRO A 284 1.27 -7.62 -29.20
N ASN A 285 2.17 -6.68 -28.89
CA ASN A 285 3.25 -6.85 -27.92
C ASN A 285 3.02 -6.07 -26.62
N THR A 286 1.78 -5.62 -26.36
CA THR A 286 1.45 -4.93 -25.12
C THR A 286 0.27 -5.56 -24.40
N SER A 287 0.21 -5.34 -23.09
CA SER A 287 -0.92 -5.73 -22.25
C SER A 287 -1.06 -4.76 -21.09
N VAL A 288 -2.18 -4.81 -20.38
CA VAL A 288 -2.42 -4.09 -19.14
C VAL A 288 -2.77 -5.11 -18.06
N ASP A 289 -2.06 -5.05 -16.94
CA ASP A 289 -2.30 -5.89 -15.76
C ASP A 289 -2.83 -4.99 -14.64
N GLU A 290 -4.12 -5.07 -14.32
CA GLU A 290 -4.79 -4.23 -13.31
C GLU A 290 -5.13 -4.99 -12.02
N ASP A 291 -5.07 -6.32 -12.03
CA ASP A 291 -5.55 -7.17 -10.94
C ASP A 291 -4.49 -8.13 -10.38
N GLY A 292 -4.72 -8.65 -9.18
CA GLY A 292 -3.95 -9.77 -8.61
C GLY A 292 -2.56 -9.45 -8.04
N SER A 293 -1.87 -10.50 -7.56
CA SER A 293 -0.49 -10.39 -7.10
C SER A 293 0.45 -10.11 -8.27
N TYR A 294 1.32 -9.12 -8.09
CA TYR A 294 2.35 -8.74 -9.06
C TYR A 294 3.66 -9.53 -8.90
N ALA A 295 3.83 -10.34 -7.85
CA ALA A 295 5.08 -11.10 -7.66
C ALA A 295 5.34 -12.05 -8.83
N GLY A 296 4.30 -12.73 -9.33
CA GLY A 296 4.43 -13.61 -10.49
C GLY A 296 4.78 -12.86 -11.78
N LEU A 297 4.27 -11.64 -11.95
CA LEU A 297 4.62 -10.76 -13.07
C LEU A 297 6.09 -10.30 -12.96
N PHE A 298 6.55 -9.98 -11.75
CA PHE A 298 7.94 -9.59 -11.49
C PHE A 298 8.92 -10.75 -11.73
N LEU A 299 8.58 -11.97 -11.32
CA LEU A 299 9.43 -13.13 -11.59
C LEU A 299 9.50 -13.45 -13.10
N ALA A 300 8.44 -13.14 -13.86
CA ALA A 300 8.41 -13.33 -15.30
C ALA A 300 9.13 -12.23 -16.09
N THR A 301 9.35 -11.05 -15.50
CA THR A 301 9.90 -9.90 -16.23
C THR A 301 11.43 -9.91 -16.29
N ASP A 302 11.97 -9.42 -17.40
CA ASP A 302 13.41 -9.22 -17.55
C ASP A 302 13.85 -7.91 -16.89
N ILE A 303 13.03 -6.86 -17.00
CA ILE A 303 13.29 -5.55 -16.37
C ILE A 303 12.01 -4.82 -16.02
N LEU A 304 11.97 -4.23 -14.82
CA LEU A 304 10.93 -3.30 -14.41
C LEU A 304 11.35 -1.86 -14.76
N VAL A 305 10.42 -1.09 -15.34
CA VAL A 305 10.49 0.36 -15.44
C VAL A 305 9.40 0.94 -14.55
N THR A 306 9.78 1.74 -13.55
CA THR A 306 8.81 2.38 -12.66
C THR A 306 9.23 3.80 -12.33
N ASP A 307 8.26 4.64 -12.04
CA ASP A 307 8.42 5.94 -11.40
C ASP A 307 7.86 5.92 -9.97
N GLY A 308 7.32 4.80 -9.49
CA GLY A 308 6.58 4.71 -8.22
C GLY A 308 7.38 4.13 -7.06
N ILE A 309 7.11 4.64 -5.86
CA ILE A 309 7.81 4.26 -4.62
C ILE A 309 7.64 2.78 -4.23
N SER A 310 6.44 2.21 -4.37
CA SER A 310 6.18 0.84 -3.90
C SER A 310 7.00 -0.18 -4.66
N PHE A 311 6.93 -0.18 -5.99
CA PHE A 311 7.67 -1.14 -6.80
C PHE A 311 9.16 -0.84 -6.89
N LEU A 312 9.57 0.41 -6.67
CA LEU A 312 10.99 0.75 -6.51
C LEU A 312 11.62 -0.03 -5.34
N GLY A 313 10.89 -0.17 -4.23
CA GLY A 313 11.34 -0.94 -3.08
C GLY A 313 11.05 -2.44 -3.18
N GLU A 314 9.93 -2.85 -3.77
CA GLU A 314 9.48 -4.24 -3.73
C GLU A 314 10.07 -5.12 -4.84
N TYR A 315 10.31 -4.57 -6.04
CA TYR A 315 10.82 -5.35 -7.17
C TYR A 315 12.18 -6.02 -6.88
N PRO A 316 13.17 -5.31 -6.29
CA PRO A 316 14.45 -5.93 -5.96
C PRO A 316 14.32 -6.97 -4.85
N LEU A 317 13.38 -6.80 -3.91
CA LEU A 317 13.10 -7.78 -2.86
C LEU A 317 12.51 -9.08 -3.42
N VAL A 318 11.69 -8.99 -4.48
CA VAL A 318 11.07 -10.16 -5.13
C VAL A 318 12.05 -10.86 -6.08
N THR A 319 12.82 -10.10 -6.84
CA THR A 319 13.57 -10.65 -8.00
C THR A 319 15.07 -10.76 -7.77
N GLY A 320 15.63 -10.03 -6.80
CA GLY A 320 17.06 -9.83 -6.68
C GLY A 320 17.68 -9.01 -7.82
N LYS A 321 16.85 -8.33 -8.65
CA LYS A 321 17.29 -7.55 -9.81
C LYS A 321 17.02 -6.05 -9.61
N PRO A 322 17.87 -5.16 -10.17
CA PRO A 322 17.57 -3.73 -10.17
C PRO A 322 16.40 -3.40 -11.10
N ALA A 323 15.58 -2.43 -10.73
CA ALA A 323 14.65 -1.77 -11.64
C ALA A 323 15.33 -0.60 -12.38
N ILE A 324 14.68 -0.09 -13.43
CA ILE A 324 14.94 1.24 -13.98
C ILE A 324 13.94 2.22 -13.34
N PHE A 325 14.45 3.13 -12.52
CA PHE A 325 13.67 4.17 -11.87
C PHE A 325 13.67 5.44 -12.73
N PHE A 326 12.53 5.76 -13.34
CA PHE A 326 12.35 7.04 -14.03
C PHE A 326 12.03 8.12 -13.00
N GLU A 327 13.06 8.85 -12.59
CA GLU A 327 13.00 9.76 -11.46
C GLU A 327 12.39 11.11 -11.87
N ASN A 328 11.29 11.51 -11.23
CA ASN A 328 10.83 12.88 -11.28
C ASN A 328 11.69 13.74 -10.33
N ALA A 329 12.45 14.70 -10.85
CA ALA A 329 13.35 15.52 -10.01
C ALA A 329 12.64 16.31 -8.89
N ASP A 330 11.32 16.51 -9.02
CA ASP A 330 10.48 17.25 -8.09
C ASP A 330 9.68 16.35 -7.13
N HIS A 331 10.00 15.06 -7.04
CA HIS A 331 9.37 14.15 -6.07
C HIS A 331 9.78 14.52 -4.63
N TRP A 332 8.96 14.15 -3.64
CA TRP A 332 9.30 14.28 -2.22
C TRP A 332 10.62 13.57 -1.93
N LYS A 333 11.45 14.15 -1.06
CA LYS A 333 12.77 13.57 -0.75
C LYS A 333 12.58 12.15 -0.23
N PHE A 334 13.50 11.27 -0.60
CA PHE A 334 13.55 9.95 -0.02
C PHE A 334 13.93 10.05 1.45
N SER A 335 13.30 9.21 2.27
CA SER A 335 13.77 8.92 3.63
C SER A 335 15.10 8.14 3.56
N ALA A 336 15.69 7.80 4.72
CA ALA A 336 16.85 6.92 4.76
C ALA A 336 16.58 5.56 4.08
N THR A 337 15.44 4.93 4.38
CA THR A 337 15.00 3.68 3.74
C THR A 337 14.72 3.87 2.25
N GLY A 338 14.14 5.01 1.87
CA GLY A 338 13.91 5.39 0.48
C GLY A 338 15.19 5.49 -0.34
N GLU A 339 16.26 6.07 0.21
CA GLU A 339 17.55 6.19 -0.47
C GLU A 339 18.20 4.82 -0.67
N ILE A 340 18.09 3.91 0.31
CA ILE A 340 18.54 2.52 0.18
C ILE A 340 17.78 1.83 -0.96
N ALA A 341 16.45 1.95 -0.99
CA ALA A 341 15.62 1.38 -2.04
C ALA A 341 15.97 1.96 -3.42
N ALA A 342 16.10 3.28 -3.54
CA ALA A 342 16.43 3.94 -4.79
C ALA A 342 17.85 3.59 -5.28
N ALA A 343 18.81 3.37 -4.37
CA ALA A 343 20.17 2.94 -4.71
C ALA A 343 20.23 1.50 -5.25
N SER A 344 19.26 0.66 -4.91
CA SER A 344 19.12 -0.71 -5.46
C SER A 344 18.69 -0.75 -6.92
N SER A 345 18.33 0.41 -7.50
CA SER A 345 17.84 0.56 -8.86
C SER A 345 18.72 1.50 -9.71
N ILE A 346 18.40 1.65 -10.99
CA ILE A 346 19.10 2.51 -11.93
C ILE A 346 18.25 3.73 -12.22
N ARG A 347 18.71 4.91 -11.80
CA ARG A 347 18.00 6.17 -12.00
C ARG A 347 18.21 6.69 -13.42
N VAL A 348 17.12 7.08 -14.06
CA VAL A 348 17.10 7.78 -15.35
C VAL A 348 16.18 8.99 -15.24
N LYS A 349 16.47 10.04 -16.00
CA LYS A 349 15.72 11.30 -16.01
C LYS A 349 15.14 11.64 -17.38
N THR A 350 15.63 10.96 -18.41
CA THR A 350 15.19 11.18 -19.79
C THR A 350 14.78 9.88 -20.46
N PHE A 351 13.93 9.98 -21.47
CA PHE A 351 13.55 8.82 -22.28
C PHE A 351 14.73 8.20 -23.05
N GLY A 352 15.74 9.02 -23.41
CA GLY A 352 16.97 8.52 -24.03
C GLY A 352 17.74 7.59 -23.08
N GLU A 353 17.94 8.01 -21.83
CA GLU A 353 18.58 7.17 -20.81
C GLU A 353 17.77 5.91 -20.51
N LEU A 354 16.43 6.01 -20.45
CA LEU A 354 15.54 4.86 -20.29
C LEU A 354 15.78 3.83 -21.40
N THR A 355 15.74 4.25 -22.66
CA THR A 355 15.94 3.33 -23.80
C THR A 355 17.36 2.76 -23.84
N GLU A 356 18.38 3.53 -23.45
CA GLU A 356 19.75 3.02 -23.27
C GLU A 356 19.81 1.89 -22.21
N MET A 357 19.17 2.09 -21.06
CA MET A 357 19.16 1.08 -19.98
C MET A 357 18.37 -0.18 -20.39
N ILE A 358 17.26 -0.03 -21.12
CA ILE A 358 16.52 -1.18 -21.67
C ILE A 358 17.41 -1.98 -22.62
N GLN A 359 18.18 -1.32 -23.50
CA GLN A 359 19.11 -2.02 -24.39
C GLN A 359 20.24 -2.72 -23.62
N LYS A 360 20.76 -2.09 -22.56
CA LYS A 360 21.75 -2.74 -21.68
C LYS A 360 21.18 -3.97 -20.99
N ALA A 361 19.94 -3.90 -20.49
CA ALA A 361 19.24 -5.03 -19.89
C ALA A 361 19.07 -6.19 -20.89
N LYS A 362 18.60 -5.91 -22.10
CA LYS A 362 18.46 -6.89 -23.18
C LYS A 362 19.78 -7.57 -23.55
N ASN A 363 20.89 -6.84 -23.45
CA ASN A 363 22.24 -7.36 -23.73
C ASN A 363 22.94 -7.96 -22.49
N ASN A 364 22.23 -8.16 -21.37
CA ASN A 364 22.80 -8.64 -20.10
C ASN A 364 24.02 -7.81 -19.63
N SER A 365 23.97 -6.50 -19.84
CA SER A 365 25.05 -5.53 -19.54
C SER A 365 24.58 -4.38 -18.64
N LEU A 366 23.44 -4.58 -17.98
CA LEU A 366 22.90 -3.65 -17.01
C LEU A 366 23.85 -3.57 -15.79
N PRO A 367 24.15 -2.37 -15.25
CA PRO A 367 24.96 -2.24 -14.05
C PRO A 367 24.41 -3.08 -12.90
N SER A 368 25.28 -3.88 -12.27
CA SER A 368 24.90 -4.66 -11.08
C SER A 368 24.59 -3.73 -9.91
N ARG A 369 23.61 -4.14 -9.09
CA ARG A 369 23.20 -3.51 -7.83
C ARG A 369 23.13 -4.51 -6.67
N GLU A 370 23.83 -5.63 -6.78
CA GLU A 370 23.75 -6.73 -5.81
C GLU A 370 24.02 -6.29 -4.36
N ILE A 371 25.00 -5.40 -4.15
CA ILE A 371 25.33 -4.86 -2.82
C ILE A 371 24.21 -3.97 -2.29
N GLU A 372 23.66 -3.10 -3.12
CA GLU A 372 22.56 -2.20 -2.75
C GLU A 372 21.25 -2.96 -2.51
N ILE A 373 20.98 -4.01 -3.29
CA ILE A 373 19.85 -4.91 -3.09
C ILE A 373 19.99 -5.67 -1.77
N GLN A 374 21.18 -6.16 -1.45
CA GLN A 374 21.42 -6.83 -0.16
C GLN A 374 21.18 -5.88 1.03
N LYS A 375 21.62 -4.62 0.92
CA LYS A 375 21.31 -3.59 1.93
C LYS A 375 19.82 -3.33 2.07
N LEU A 376 19.08 -3.32 0.96
CA LEU A 376 17.62 -3.16 0.98
C LEU A 376 16.94 -4.36 1.67
N VAL A 377 17.37 -5.59 1.39
CA VAL A 377 16.86 -6.79 2.07
C VAL A 377 17.07 -6.68 3.58
N GLU A 378 18.28 -6.31 4.02
CA GLU A 378 18.63 -6.13 5.43
C GLU A 378 17.80 -5.03 6.12
N ALA A 379 17.53 -3.92 5.43
CA ALA A 379 16.75 -2.81 5.97
C ALA A 379 15.24 -3.11 6.02
N SER A 380 14.71 -3.86 5.04
CA SER A 380 13.28 -4.08 4.84
C SER A 380 12.68 -5.22 5.68
N SER A 381 13.50 -6.19 6.08
CA SER A 381 13.04 -7.42 6.72
C SER A 381 13.84 -7.71 8.00
N PRO A 382 13.57 -6.96 9.08
CA PRO A 382 14.31 -7.09 10.33
C PRO A 382 14.05 -8.42 11.07
N GLN A 383 12.95 -9.10 10.75
CA GLN A 383 12.54 -10.40 11.29
C GLN A 383 11.92 -11.25 10.15
N PRO A 384 12.73 -11.76 9.20
CA PRO A 384 12.21 -12.37 7.97
C PRO A 384 11.28 -13.55 8.23
N GLY A 385 10.03 -13.45 7.75
CA GLY A 385 9.02 -14.50 7.86
C GLY A 385 8.37 -14.65 9.25
N GLU A 386 8.67 -13.74 10.19
CA GLU A 386 8.16 -13.82 11.56
C GLU A 386 7.13 -12.74 11.89
N SER A 387 6.90 -11.76 11.02
CA SER A 387 6.11 -10.55 11.33
C SER A 387 4.70 -10.90 11.83
N ALA A 388 3.97 -11.75 11.09
CA ALA A 388 2.61 -12.16 11.44
C ALA A 388 2.56 -12.95 12.75
N SER A 389 3.51 -13.86 12.99
CA SER A 389 3.57 -14.65 14.23
C SER A 389 3.84 -13.76 15.45
N ARG A 390 4.73 -12.76 15.33
CA ARG A 390 5.00 -11.81 16.42
C ARG A 390 3.78 -10.94 16.75
N ILE A 391 3.05 -10.49 15.73
CA ILE A 391 1.80 -9.75 15.89
C ILE A 391 0.77 -10.58 16.69
N ILE A 392 0.58 -11.84 16.31
CA ILE A 392 -0.38 -12.75 16.98
C ILE A 392 -0.03 -12.95 18.45
N GLU A 393 1.25 -13.20 18.76
CA GLU A 393 1.66 -13.38 20.16
C GLU A 393 1.50 -12.09 20.98
N ILE A 394 1.81 -10.91 20.43
CA ILE A 394 1.61 -9.64 21.13
C ILE A 394 0.12 -9.40 21.45
N VAL A 395 -0.78 -9.68 20.50
CA VAL A 395 -2.23 -9.55 20.73
C VAL A 395 -2.72 -10.55 21.77
N TYR A 396 -2.21 -11.79 21.72
CA TYR A 396 -2.53 -12.79 22.73
C TYR A 396 -2.04 -12.38 24.13
N GLU A 397 -0.81 -11.87 24.24
CA GLU A 397 -0.23 -11.41 25.50
C GLU A 397 -0.97 -10.20 26.07
N ASP A 398 -1.35 -9.22 25.25
CA ASP A 398 -2.21 -8.10 25.66
C ASP A 398 -3.50 -8.64 26.27
N PHE A 399 -4.17 -9.57 25.58
CA PHE A 399 -5.41 -10.16 26.09
C PHE A 399 -5.23 -10.97 27.37
N ALA A 400 -4.23 -11.85 27.41
CA ALA A 400 -4.02 -12.78 28.52
C ALA A 400 -3.54 -12.10 29.80
N SER A 401 -2.84 -10.96 29.69
CA SER A 401 -2.33 -10.19 30.84
C SER A 401 -3.35 -9.18 31.41
N GLY A 402 -4.54 -9.11 30.82
CA GLY A 402 -5.52 -8.07 31.07
C GLY A 402 -5.49 -7.10 29.89
N PRO A 403 -6.46 -7.19 28.98
CA PRO A 403 -6.39 -6.49 27.69
C PRO A 403 -6.34 -4.98 27.90
N SER A 404 -5.53 -4.29 27.08
CA SER A 404 -5.34 -2.84 27.17
C SER A 404 -6.68 -2.10 27.29
N PRO A 405 -6.83 -1.04 28.09
CA PRO A 405 -8.11 -0.34 28.17
C PRO A 405 -8.50 0.24 26.81
N LEU A 406 -9.81 0.40 26.57
CA LEU A 406 -10.30 1.15 25.41
C LEU A 406 -9.76 2.58 25.48
N VAL A 407 -9.28 3.09 24.35
CA VAL A 407 -8.69 4.43 24.29
C VAL A 407 -9.81 5.48 24.32
N SER A 408 -9.77 6.37 25.32
CA SER A 408 -10.76 7.46 25.39
C SER A 408 -10.46 8.50 24.32
N LYS A 409 -11.35 8.61 23.32
CA LYS A 409 -11.23 9.60 22.24
C LYS A 409 -11.22 11.05 22.72
N ASP A 410 -11.82 11.32 23.89
CA ASP A 410 -11.85 12.65 24.52
C ASP A 410 -10.53 13.02 25.19
N SER A 411 -9.66 12.04 25.46
CA SER A 411 -8.33 12.28 26.04
C SER A 411 -7.34 12.86 25.03
N ILE A 412 -7.58 12.66 23.73
CA ILE A 412 -6.73 13.09 22.62
C ILE A 412 -7.02 14.56 22.30
N LYS A 413 -6.03 15.43 22.46
CA LYS A 413 -6.14 16.87 22.21
C LYS A 413 -5.48 17.31 20.92
N SER A 414 -4.56 16.49 20.39
CA SER A 414 -3.89 16.78 19.14
C SER A 414 -4.85 16.66 17.95
N THR A 415 -4.76 17.61 17.02
CA THR A 415 -5.48 17.51 15.73
C THR A 415 -4.85 16.39 14.91
N PRO A 416 -5.62 15.40 14.44
CA PRO A 416 -5.07 14.35 13.60
C PRO A 416 -4.60 14.91 12.25
N TRP A 417 -3.59 14.28 11.65
CA TRP A 417 -2.95 14.73 10.41
C TRP A 417 -3.96 15.14 9.33
N GLU A 418 -4.95 14.28 9.06
CA GLU A 418 -5.93 14.50 7.99
C GLU A 418 -6.94 15.63 8.27
N LEU A 419 -6.92 16.23 9.47
CA LEU A 419 -7.70 17.41 9.83
C LEU A 419 -6.82 18.67 10.01
N ALA A 420 -5.51 18.56 9.82
CA ALA A 420 -4.61 19.71 9.86
C ALA A 420 -4.85 20.65 8.66
N ALA A 421 -4.73 21.96 8.89
CA ALA A 421 -5.05 22.96 7.87
C ALA A 421 -4.12 22.85 6.65
N GLY A 422 -4.67 22.68 5.45
CA GLY A 422 -3.88 22.57 4.21
C GLY A 422 -3.62 21.14 3.74
N ARG A 423 -3.95 20.13 4.56
CA ARG A 423 -3.97 18.74 4.09
C ARG A 423 -5.17 18.50 3.17
N GLU A 424 -5.05 17.54 2.23
CA GLU A 424 -6.13 17.21 1.29
C GLU A 424 -7.47 17.14 2.05
N PRO A 425 -8.44 18.00 1.72
CA PRO A 425 -9.48 18.37 2.66
C PRO A 425 -10.40 17.20 3.00
N PHE A 426 -10.77 17.18 4.26
CA PHE A 426 -11.95 16.53 4.79
C PHE A 426 -13.19 17.33 4.34
N GLU A 427 -13.55 17.26 3.06
CA GLU A 427 -14.88 17.70 2.61
C GLU A 427 -15.74 16.44 2.42
N ASP A 428 -16.55 16.14 3.43
CA ASP A 428 -17.60 15.11 3.38
C ASP A 428 -18.72 15.54 2.42
#